data_AF-A0A3D3SXI6-F1
#
_entry.id   AF-A0A3D3SXI6-F1
#
_cell.length_a   1.000
_cell.length_b   1.000
_cell.length_c   1.000
_cell.angle_alpha   90.00
_cell.angle_beta   90.00
_cell.angle_gamma   90.00
#
_symmetry.space_group_name_H-M   'P 1'
#
loop_
_entity.id
_entity.type
_entity.pdbx_description
1 polymer ?
#
loop_
_entity_poly.entity_id
_entity_poly.type
_entity_poly.pdbx_seq_one_letter_code
_entity_poly.pdbx_strand_id
1 'polypeptide(L)'
;MTEKYDIHIKGGTVVDGTRAPRKVADVWVKDGKIARIGDDPEGSAAKVIDAEGLVVCPGFVDLHTHYDAQIRWDPYCTISGWHGVTSVVLGNCGFGFAPV
;
A
#
# COMPACT_ATOMS: atom_id res chain seq x y z
N MET A 1 -10.61 23.97 -8.60
CA MET A 1 -9.15 23.86 -8.83
C MET A 1 -8.87 22.38 -9.01
N THR A 2 -8.14 21.98 -10.05
CA THR A 2 -7.82 20.56 -10.26
C THR A 2 -6.63 20.23 -9.39
N GLU A 3 -6.83 19.37 -8.39
CA GLU A 3 -5.77 18.93 -7.50
C GLU A 3 -4.66 18.23 -8.29
N LYS A 4 -3.40 18.58 -8.00
CA LYS A 4 -2.21 18.05 -8.70
C LYS A 4 -2.06 16.55 -8.45
N TYR A 5 -2.40 16.10 -7.24
CA TYR A 5 -2.34 14.71 -6.79
C TYR A 5 -3.72 14.21 -6.36
N ASP A 6 -3.87 12.90 -6.24
CA ASP A 6 -5.11 12.29 -5.74
C ASP A 6 -5.04 12.08 -4.22
N ILE A 7 -3.89 11.61 -3.73
CA ILE A 7 -3.65 11.38 -2.29
C ILE A 7 -2.31 12.00 -1.88
N HIS A 8 -2.30 12.69 -0.76
CA HIS A 8 -1.12 13.17 -0.04
C HIS A 8 -1.06 12.49 1.32
N ILE A 9 -0.02 11.70 1.57
CA ILE A 9 0.29 11.14 2.89
C ILE A 9 1.35 12.05 3.51
N LYS A 10 0.96 12.81 4.53
CA LYS A 10 1.72 13.94 5.07
C LYS A 10 2.51 13.55 6.32
N GLY A 11 3.77 13.96 6.40
CA GLY A 11 4.57 13.94 7.64
C GLY A 11 4.98 12.56 8.14
N GLY A 12 4.82 11.52 7.32
CA GLY A 12 5.11 10.14 7.71
C GLY A 12 6.60 9.82 7.79
N THR A 13 6.96 8.84 8.63
CA THR A 13 8.29 8.22 8.58
C THR A 13 8.32 7.18 7.46
N VAL A 14 8.94 7.52 6.34
CA VAL A 14 9.03 6.66 5.15
C VAL A 14 10.11 5.60 5.35
N VAL A 15 9.69 4.34 5.19
CA VAL A 15 10.56 3.15 5.07
C VAL A 15 10.28 2.52 3.71
N ASP A 16 11.15 2.74 2.73
CA ASP A 16 10.88 2.46 1.31
C ASP A 16 11.13 1.00 0.86
N GLY A 17 11.55 0.13 1.78
CA GLY A 17 11.84 -1.29 1.50
C GLY A 17 13.21 -1.55 0.85
N THR A 18 14.00 -0.52 0.53
CA THR A 18 15.34 -0.66 -0.09
C THR A 18 16.46 -0.94 0.92
N ARG A 19 16.12 -0.93 2.22
CA ARG A 19 17.05 -0.94 3.36
C ARG A 19 17.85 0.35 3.56
N ALA A 20 17.52 1.42 2.84
CA ALA A 20 18.01 2.76 3.17
C ALA A 20 17.52 3.20 4.56
N PRO A 21 18.23 4.13 5.23
CA PRO A 21 17.75 4.73 6.47
C PRO A 21 16.37 5.37 6.31
N ARG A 22 15.50 5.18 7.30
CA ARG A 22 14.17 5.82 7.33
C ARG A 22 14.30 7.35 7.37
N LYS A 23 13.35 8.06 6.76
CA LYS A 23 13.30 9.53 6.75
C LYS A 23 11.88 10.04 6.88
N VAL A 24 11.70 11.20 7.50
CA VAL A 24 10.40 11.90 7.48
C VAL A 24 10.23 12.52 6.10
N ALA A 25 9.11 12.23 5.44
CA ALA A 25 8.80 12.76 4.12
C ALA A 25 7.30 12.60 3.81
N ASP A 26 6.81 13.47 2.95
CA ASP A 26 5.49 13.34 2.33
C ASP A 26 5.52 12.30 1.20
N VAL A 27 4.39 11.62 0.95
CA VAL A 27 4.20 10.73 -0.19
C VAL A 27 2.99 11.19 -0.99
N TRP A 28 3.18 11.40 -2.29
CA TRP A 28 2.16 11.91 -3.20
C TRP A 28 1.79 10.83 -4.20
N VAL A 29 0.49 10.56 -4.35
CA VAL A 29 -0.06 9.55 -5.25
C VAL A 29 -0.86 10.22 -6.35
N LYS A 30 -0.61 9.81 -7.60
CA LYS A 30 -1.38 10.22 -8.78
C LYS A 30 -1.66 9.00 -9.66
N ASP A 31 -2.91 8.85 -10.09
CA ASP A 31 -3.39 7.79 -10.99
C ASP A 31 -2.97 6.39 -10.51
N GLY A 32 -3.11 6.16 -9.19
CA GLY A 32 -2.76 4.89 -8.54
C GLY A 32 -1.27 4.60 -8.39
N LYS A 33 -0.38 5.56 -8.70
CA LYS A 33 1.08 5.42 -8.59
C LYS A 33 1.67 6.42 -7.62
N ILE A 34 2.79 6.04 -7.00
CA ILE A 34 3.60 7.00 -6.24
C ILE A 34 4.22 7.97 -7.24
N ALA A 35 3.75 9.22 -7.23
CA ALA A 35 4.21 10.28 -8.11
C ALA A 35 5.44 11.00 -7.55
N ARG A 36 5.53 11.12 -6.21
CA ARG A 36 6.64 11.79 -5.52
C ARG A 36 6.79 11.31 -4.07
N ILE A 37 8.03 11.33 -3.57
CA ILE A 37 8.36 11.22 -2.14
C ILE A 37 9.20 12.44 -1.77
N GLY A 38 8.82 13.14 -0.71
CA GLY A 38 9.41 14.41 -0.25
C GLY A 38 8.49 15.62 -0.50
N ASP A 39 9.03 16.80 -0.23
CA ASP A 39 8.25 18.04 -0.26
C ASP A 39 7.79 18.44 -1.66
N ASP A 40 6.61 19.05 -1.71
CA ASP A 40 6.07 19.76 -2.87
C ASP A 40 5.31 21.01 -2.37
N PRO A 41 5.96 22.17 -2.29
CA PRO A 41 5.36 23.40 -1.75
C PRO A 41 4.11 23.88 -2.50
N GLU A 42 4.00 23.53 -3.78
CA GLU A 42 2.84 23.82 -4.63
C GLU A 42 1.94 22.58 -4.80
N GLY A 43 2.22 21.51 -4.05
CA GLY A 43 1.48 20.26 -4.07
C GLY A 43 0.13 20.41 -3.39
N SER A 44 -0.90 19.93 -4.08
CA SER A 44 -2.26 19.84 -3.55
C SER A 44 -2.86 18.50 -3.94
N ALA A 45 -3.70 17.92 -3.07
CA ALA A 45 -4.29 16.61 -3.27
C ALA A 45 -5.77 16.58 -2.90
N ALA A 46 -6.56 15.80 -3.65
CA ALA A 46 -7.98 15.62 -3.36
C ALA A 46 -8.24 14.97 -1.98
N LYS A 47 -7.28 14.18 -1.48
CA LYS A 47 -7.31 13.58 -0.15
C LYS A 47 -5.97 13.78 0.55
N VAL A 48 -6.02 14.26 1.79
CA VAL A 48 -4.84 14.34 2.67
C VAL A 48 -5.01 13.32 3.81
N ILE A 49 -3.95 12.56 4.07
CA ILE A 49 -3.84 11.61 5.17
C ILE A 49 -2.71 12.11 6.06
N ASP A 50 -3.04 12.44 7.31
CA ASP A 50 -2.03 12.80 8.31
C ASP A 50 -1.37 11.53 8.86
N ALA A 51 -0.06 11.41 8.64
CA ALA A 51 0.75 10.28 9.06
C ALA A 51 1.85 10.68 10.07
N GLU A 52 1.71 11.84 10.72
CA GLU A 52 2.65 12.26 11.76
C GLU A 52 2.77 11.19 12.87
N GLY A 53 4.01 10.84 13.23
CA GLY A 53 4.29 9.78 14.20
C GLY A 53 4.04 8.35 13.71
N LEU A 54 3.55 8.17 12.48
CA LEU A 54 3.30 6.87 11.85
C LEU A 54 4.37 6.51 10.82
N VAL A 55 4.41 5.22 10.46
CA VAL A 55 5.28 4.70 9.40
C VAL A 55 4.50 4.62 8.09
N VAL A 56 5.12 5.08 7.01
CA VAL A 56 4.65 4.89 5.64
C VAL A 56 5.61 3.95 4.93
N CYS A 57 5.12 2.79 4.50
CA CYS A 57 5.95 1.77 3.86
C CYS A 57 5.20 1.11 2.70
N PRO A 58 5.91 0.39 1.80
CA PRO A 58 5.25 -0.47 0.83
C PRO A 58 4.31 -1.43 1.53
N GLY A 59 3.13 -1.66 0.94
CA GLY A 59 2.24 -2.71 1.41
C GLY A 59 2.94 -4.06 1.38
N PHE A 60 2.66 -4.91 2.37
CA PHE A 60 3.34 -6.18 2.50
C PHE A 60 2.92 -7.15 1.39
N VAL A 61 3.86 -8.00 1.00
CA VAL A 61 3.66 -9.08 0.03
C VAL A 61 3.69 -10.40 0.78
N ASP A 62 2.54 -11.07 0.85
CA ASP A 62 2.43 -12.38 1.47
C ASP A 62 2.64 -13.47 0.41
N LEU A 63 3.80 -14.11 0.48
CA LEU A 63 4.24 -15.10 -0.50
C LEU A 63 3.61 -16.48 -0.27
N HIS A 64 2.90 -16.69 0.85
CA HIS A 64 2.46 -18.01 1.24
C HIS A 64 1.08 -18.01 1.89
N THR A 65 0.07 -17.95 1.04
CA THR A 65 -1.33 -17.98 1.48
C THR A 65 -2.08 -19.20 0.91
N HIS A 66 -3.20 -19.49 1.55
CA HIS A 66 -4.16 -20.51 1.15
C HIS A 66 -5.56 -19.90 0.95
N TYR A 67 -5.63 -18.70 0.35
CA TYR A 67 -6.92 -18.05 0.06
C TYR A 67 -7.66 -18.62 -1.15
N ASP A 68 -7.15 -19.69 -1.77
CA ASP A 68 -7.65 -20.29 -3.01
C ASP A 68 -9.16 -20.52 -2.97
N ALA A 69 -9.69 -21.04 -1.86
CA ALA A 69 -11.13 -21.16 -1.63
C ALA A 69 -11.70 -19.90 -0.96
N GLN A 70 -10.99 -19.35 0.02
CA GLN A 70 -11.49 -18.28 0.90
C GLN A 70 -11.93 -17.03 0.13
N ILE A 71 -11.24 -16.69 -0.96
CA ILE A 71 -11.58 -15.53 -1.78
C ILE A 71 -13.03 -15.57 -2.30
N ARG A 72 -13.67 -16.74 -2.32
CA ARG A 72 -15.05 -16.88 -2.75
C ARG A 72 -16.08 -16.39 -1.73
N TRP A 73 -15.78 -16.47 -0.42
CA TRP A 73 -16.66 -15.96 0.64
C TRP A 73 -16.09 -14.73 1.37
N ASP A 74 -14.79 -14.46 1.21
CA ASP A 74 -14.12 -13.24 1.63
C ASP A 74 -13.32 -12.65 0.44
N PRO A 75 -13.99 -11.97 -0.50
CA PRO A 75 -13.36 -11.48 -1.73
C PRO A 75 -12.34 -10.36 -1.50
N TYR A 76 -12.25 -9.83 -0.28
CA TYR A 76 -11.30 -8.78 0.08
C TYR A 76 -10.07 -9.32 0.80
N CYS A 77 -10.01 -10.64 1.05
CA CYS A 77 -8.97 -11.26 1.88
C CYS A 77 -8.74 -10.45 3.16
N THR A 78 -9.83 -10.13 3.87
CA THR A 78 -9.89 -9.09 4.91
C THR A 78 -8.80 -9.20 5.97
N ILE A 79 -8.46 -10.42 6.40
CA ILE A 79 -7.40 -10.63 7.39
C ILE A 79 -6.04 -10.16 6.87
N SER A 80 -5.70 -10.36 5.60
CA SER A 80 -4.47 -9.81 5.02
C SER A 80 -4.51 -8.27 4.97
N GLY A 81 -5.62 -7.70 4.51
CA GLY A 81 -5.77 -6.24 4.43
C GLY A 81 -5.64 -5.54 5.79
N TRP A 82 -6.20 -6.12 6.85
CA TRP A 82 -6.09 -5.59 8.22
C TRP A 82 -4.66 -5.59 8.76
N HIS A 83 -3.79 -6.45 8.25
CA HIS A 83 -2.38 -6.53 8.65
C HIS A 83 -1.44 -5.84 7.65
N GLY A 84 -1.98 -5.02 6.73
CA GLY A 84 -1.18 -4.23 5.80
C GLY A 84 -0.66 -5.01 4.57
N VAL A 85 -1.15 -6.22 4.33
CA VAL A 85 -0.83 -6.98 3.11
C VAL A 85 -1.63 -6.42 1.94
N THR A 86 -0.94 -6.17 0.83
CA THR A 86 -1.53 -5.60 -0.40
C THR A 86 -1.41 -6.52 -1.61
N SER A 87 -0.63 -7.59 -1.48
CA SER A 87 -0.45 -8.60 -2.53
C SER A 87 -0.26 -9.97 -1.90
N VAL A 88 -0.87 -10.98 -2.49
CA VAL A 88 -0.85 -12.37 -2.00
C VAL A 88 -0.50 -13.32 -3.13
N VAL A 89 0.15 -14.43 -2.78
CA VAL A 89 0.41 -15.56 -3.68
C VAL A 89 -0.47 -16.74 -3.26
N LEU A 90 -1.22 -17.29 -4.22
CA LEU A 90 -2.09 -18.47 -4.09
C LEU A 90 -1.42 -19.72 -4.69
N GLY A 91 -2.05 -20.90 -4.55
CA GLY A 91 -1.57 -22.14 -5.17
C GLY A 91 -0.40 -22.78 -4.45
N ASN A 92 -0.27 -22.55 -3.14
CA ASN A 92 0.83 -23.06 -2.34
C ASN A 92 0.67 -24.54 -1.95
N CYS A 93 1.78 -25.19 -1.61
CA CYS A 93 1.82 -26.55 -1.04
C CYS A 93 1.17 -27.65 -1.92
N GLY A 94 1.10 -27.45 -3.24
CA GLY A 94 0.47 -28.40 -4.15
C GLY A 94 -1.07 -28.37 -4.11
N PHE A 95 -1.64 -27.37 -3.46
CA PHE A 95 -3.08 -27.14 -3.36
C PHE A 95 -3.46 -25.87 -4.12
N GLY A 96 -4.46 -25.97 -4.99
CA GLY A 96 -5.03 -24.84 -5.71
C GLY A 96 -6.31 -25.26 -6.42
N PHE A 97 -7.23 -24.31 -6.62
CA PHE A 97 -8.43 -24.54 -7.44
C PHE A 97 -8.18 -24.10 -8.88
N ALA A 98 -8.75 -24.84 -9.84
CA ALA A 98 -8.75 -24.48 -11.24
C ALA A 98 -10.17 -24.64 -11.85
N PRO A 99 -10.58 -23.77 -12.78
CA PRO A 99 -9.94 -22.49 -13.12
C PRO A 99 -10.20 -21.45 -12.01
N VAL A 100 -9.27 -20.50 -11.86
CA VAL A 100 -9.50 -19.29 -11.04
C VAL A 100 -10.23 -18.23 -11.84
#